data_AF-A0A968L153-F1
#
_entry.id   AF-A0A968L153-F1
#
_cell.length_a   1.000
_cell.length_b   1.000
_cell.length_c   1.000
_cell.angle_alpha   90.00
_cell.angle_beta   90.00
_cell.angle_gamma   90.00
#
_symmetry.space_group_name_H-M   'P 1'
#
loop_
_entity.id
_entity.type
_entity.pdbx_description
1 polymer ?
#
loop_
_entity_poly.entity_id
_entity_poly.type
_entity_poly.pdbx_seq_one_letter_code
_entity_poly.pdbx_strand_id
1 'polypeptide(L)'
;MDIEISKNYNVRRLQQWLDYELSTFILMLLSWFVHFALLLAIIAAVIFTPFMLKVLFEERRFGWIVFFFLMVIFPAAGVLFLNIDSAYKAVAELISLALFYFYCFILRLAIKDW
;
A
#
# COMPACT_ATOMS: atom_id res chain seq x y z
N MET A 1 19.73 14.11 -42.97
CA MET A 1 18.45 14.78 -43.27
C MET A 1 18.33 15.85 -42.22
N ASP A 2 18.88 17.03 -42.52
CA ASP A 2 18.98 18.12 -41.55
C ASP A 2 17.63 18.81 -41.47
N ILE A 3 17.04 18.79 -40.28
CA ILE A 3 15.74 19.39 -40.02
C ILE A 3 16.00 20.88 -39.80
N GLU A 4 15.77 21.70 -40.82
CA GLU A 4 15.78 23.17 -40.67
C GLU A 4 14.60 23.59 -39.78
N ILE A 5 14.89 23.83 -38.50
CA ILE A 5 13.89 24.27 -37.53
C ILE A 5 13.57 25.75 -37.81
N SER A 6 12.39 25.99 -38.40
CA SER A 6 11.92 27.35 -38.66
C SER A 6 11.94 28.18 -37.36
N LYS A 7 12.50 29.39 -37.45
CA LYS A 7 12.86 30.31 -36.34
C LYS A 7 11.66 30.83 -35.52
N ASN A 8 10.46 30.33 -35.78
CA ASN A 8 9.18 30.85 -35.26
C ASN A 8 8.31 29.79 -34.56
N TYR A 9 8.85 28.60 -34.29
CA TYR A 9 8.18 27.64 -33.43
C TYR A 9 8.63 27.85 -31.98
N ASN A 10 7.67 28.07 -31.09
CA ASN A 10 7.91 28.38 -29.68
C ASN A 10 8.39 27.11 -28.95
N VAL A 11 9.66 26.74 -29.18
CA VAL A 11 10.32 25.51 -28.70
C VAL A 11 10.10 25.29 -27.20
N ARG A 12 10.03 26.39 -26.43
CA ARG A 12 9.76 26.38 -25.00
C ARG A 12 8.35 25.88 -24.63
N ARG A 13 7.32 26.19 -25.43
CA ARG A 13 5.97 25.62 -25.25
C ARG A 13 5.97 24.13 -25.56
N LEU A 14 6.63 23.73 -26.65
CA LEU A 14 6.70 22.32 -27.05
C LEU A 14 7.41 21.47 -25.97
N GLN A 15 8.50 21.99 -25.42
CA GLN A 15 9.24 21.34 -24.34
C GLN A 15 8.39 21.22 -23.06
N GLN A 16 7.63 22.25 -22.69
CA GLN A 16 6.71 22.17 -21.54
C GLN A 16 5.64 21.08 -21.73
N TRP A 17 5.04 20.98 -22.92
CA TRP A 17 4.06 19.92 -23.22
C TRP A 17 4.68 18.52 -23.15
N LEU A 18 5.91 18.36 -23.69
CA LEU A 18 6.65 17.10 -23.61
C LEU A 18 6.98 16.72 -22.16
N ASP A 19 7.38 17.68 -21.33
CA ASP A 19 7.68 17.45 -19.91
C ASP A 19 6.42 17.06 -19.12
N TYR A 20 5.25 17.63 -19.47
CA TYR A 20 3.97 17.23 -18.89
C TYR A 20 3.57 15.81 -19.29
N GLU A 21 3.72 15.43 -20.56
CA GLU A 21 3.41 14.07 -21.02
C GLU A 21 4.36 13.04 -20.40
N LEU A 22 5.65 13.36 -20.31
CA LEU A 22 6.65 12.48 -19.68
C LEU A 22 6.37 12.30 -18.18
N SER A 23 6.05 13.39 -17.47
CA SER A 23 5.70 13.34 -16.05
C SER A 23 4.41 12.54 -15.82
N THR A 24 3.42 12.72 -16.68
CA THR A 24 2.15 11.96 -16.63
C THR A 24 2.38 10.48 -16.93
N PHE A 25 3.25 10.16 -17.88
CA PHE A 25 3.62 8.78 -18.20
C PHE A 25 4.34 8.11 -17.03
N ILE A 26 5.29 8.79 -16.39
CA ILE A 26 6.00 8.29 -15.19
C ILE A 26 5.01 8.08 -14.04
N LEU A 27 4.10 9.04 -13.79
CA LEU A 27 3.07 8.92 -12.76
C LEU A 27 2.12 7.76 -13.03
N MET A 28 1.72 7.56 -14.28
CA MET A 28 0.85 6.45 -14.68
C MET A 28 1.53 5.09 -14.49
N LEU A 29 2.81 4.99 -14.85
CA LEU A 29 3.61 3.77 -14.68
C LEU A 29 3.81 3.46 -13.19
N LEU A 30 4.09 4.48 -12.38
CA LEU A 30 4.19 4.35 -10.93
C LEU A 30 2.86 3.93 -10.30
N SER A 31 1.74 4.51 -10.74
CA SER A 31 0.40 4.14 -10.27
C SER A 31 0.07 2.67 -10.55
N TRP A 32 0.45 2.16 -11.72
CA TRP A 32 0.23 0.76 -12.05
C TRP A 32 1.08 -0.17 -11.17
N PHE A 33 2.34 0.19 -10.95
CA PHE A 33 3.23 -0.58 -10.07
C PHE A 33 2.73 -0.60 -8.62
N VAL A 34 2.19 0.52 -8.12
CA VAL A 34 1.60 0.61 -6.77
C VAL A 34 0.39 -0.31 -6.63
N HIS A 35 -0.47 -0.39 -7.64
CA HIS A 35 -1.63 -1.30 -7.62
C HIS A 35 -1.20 -2.78 -7.55
N PHE A 36 -0.19 -3.15 -8.34
CA PHE A 36 0.40 -4.49 -8.28
C PHE A 36 1.05 -4.77 -6.92
N ALA A 37 1.83 -3.82 -6.40
CA ALA A 37 2.48 -3.96 -5.09
C ALA A 37 1.47 -4.12 -3.95
N LEU A 38 0.35 -3.38 -4.00
CA LEU A 38 -0.76 -3.53 -3.05
C LEU A 38 -1.38 -4.92 -3.09
N LEU A 39 -1.67 -5.46 -4.28
CA LEU A 39 -2.21 -6.82 -4.41
C LEU A 39 -1.25 -7.88 -3.85
N LEU A 40 0.05 -7.78 -4.17
CA LEU A 40 1.05 -8.68 -3.59
C LEU A 40 1.11 -8.55 -2.05
N ALA A 41 1.03 -7.32 -1.53
CA ALA A 41 1.06 -7.07 -0.10
C ALA A 41 -0.17 -7.64 0.63
N ILE A 42 -1.35 -7.62 0.00
CA ILE A 42 -2.57 -8.24 0.54
C ILE A 42 -2.40 -9.77 0.58
N ILE A 43 -1.97 -10.37 -0.52
CA ILE A 43 -1.74 -11.83 -0.61
C ILE A 43 -0.72 -12.27 0.44
N ALA A 44 0.38 -11.53 0.57
CA ALA A 44 1.39 -11.78 1.60
C ALA A 44 0.78 -11.69 3.00
N ALA A 45 0.03 -10.64 3.31
CA ALA A 45 -0.63 -10.48 4.61
C ALA A 45 -1.58 -11.64 4.93
N VAL A 46 -2.39 -12.07 3.96
CA VAL A 46 -3.34 -13.19 4.14
C VAL A 46 -2.61 -14.50 4.40
N ILE A 47 -1.50 -14.78 3.72
CA ILE A 47 -0.71 -16.00 3.93
C ILE A 47 0.08 -15.95 5.25
N PHE A 48 0.62 -14.77 5.60
CA PHE A 48 1.41 -14.61 6.83
C PHE A 48 0.55 -14.63 8.10
N THR A 49 -0.69 -14.15 8.03
CA THR A 49 -1.61 -14.11 9.20
C THR A 49 -1.78 -15.48 9.89
N PRO A 50 -2.15 -16.59 9.22
CA PRO A 50 -2.32 -17.88 9.88
C PRO A 50 -1.01 -18.45 10.43
N PHE A 51 0.10 -18.25 9.73
CA PHE A 51 1.42 -18.67 10.20
C PHE A 51 1.80 -17.94 11.50
N MET A 52 1.62 -16.62 11.52
CA MET A 52 1.88 -15.79 12.68
C MET A 52 1.00 -16.20 13.86
N LEU A 53 -0.31 -16.33 13.66
CA LEU A 53 -1.25 -16.75 14.72
C LEU A 53 -0.89 -18.12 15.30
N LYS A 54 -0.46 -19.07 14.46
CA LYS A 54 0.01 -20.39 14.92
C LYS A 54 1.19 -20.25 15.89
N VAL A 55 2.22 -19.49 15.52
CA VAL A 55 3.42 -19.29 16.36
C VAL A 55 3.06 -18.60 17.68
N LEU A 56 2.20 -17.57 17.64
CA LEU A 56 1.75 -16.90 18.87
C LEU A 56 1.00 -17.84 19.82
N PHE A 57 0.25 -18.80 19.28
CA PHE A 57 -0.48 -19.79 20.06
C PHE A 57 0.46 -20.80 20.72
N GLU A 58 1.48 -21.27 19.98
CA GLU A 58 2.52 -22.16 20.50
C GLU A 58 3.31 -21.51 21.65
N GLU A 59 3.68 -20.24 21.49
CA GLU A 59 4.38 -19.44 22.52
C GLU A 59 3.47 -18.95 23.66
N ARG A 60 2.17 -19.32 23.65
CA ARG A 60 1.15 -18.91 24.64
C ARG A 60 1.08 -17.39 24.86
N ARG A 61 1.46 -16.59 23.87
CA ARG A 61 1.46 -15.12 23.92
C ARG A 61 0.07 -14.57 23.58
N PHE A 62 -0.94 -14.95 24.38
CA PHE A 62 -2.34 -14.57 24.13
C PHE A 62 -2.58 -13.06 24.09
N GLY A 63 -1.80 -12.26 24.83
CA GLY A 63 -1.89 -10.80 24.78
C GLY A 63 -1.63 -10.21 23.38
N TRP A 64 -0.71 -10.82 22.63
CA TRP A 64 -0.41 -10.40 21.26
C TRP A 64 -1.50 -10.81 20.27
N ILE A 65 -2.14 -11.97 20.49
CA ILE A 65 -3.30 -12.39 19.70
C ILE A 65 -4.45 -11.39 19.91
N VAL A 66 -4.75 -11.03 21.16
CA VAL A 66 -5.79 -10.02 21.44
C VAL A 66 -5.45 -8.68 20.81
N PHE A 67 -4.18 -8.26 20.89
CA PHE A 67 -3.72 -7.02 20.26
C PHE A 67 -3.90 -7.07 18.74
N PHE A 68 -3.61 -8.21 18.09
CA PHE A 68 -3.84 -8.40 16.66
C PHE A 68 -5.32 -8.23 16.29
N PHE A 69 -6.23 -8.86 17.02
CA PHE A 69 -7.67 -8.73 16.77
C PHE A 69 -8.15 -7.28 16.91
N LEU A 70 -7.66 -6.57 17.93
CA LEU A 70 -8.06 -5.19 18.20
C LEU A 70 -7.48 -4.22 17.17
N MET A 71 -6.20 -4.36 16.80
CA MET A 71 -5.54 -3.41 15.90
C MET A 71 -5.78 -3.69 14.41
N VAL A 72 -6.01 -4.94 14.03
CA VAL A 72 -6.09 -5.33 12.61
C VAL A 72 -7.50 -5.74 12.24
N ILE A 73 -8.09 -6.69 12.95
CA ILE A 73 -9.39 -7.26 12.56
C ILE A 73 -10.53 -6.29 12.82
N PHE A 74 -10.52 -5.59 13.96
CA PHE A 74 -11.56 -4.63 14.29
C PHE A 74 -11.70 -3.49 13.26
N PRO A 75 -10.63 -2.75 12.88
CA PRO A 75 -10.73 -1.73 11.84
C PRO A 75 -11.07 -2.32 10.47
N ALA A 76 -10.50 -3.46 10.10
CA ALA A 76 -10.81 -4.12 8.83
C ALA A 76 -12.29 -4.54 8.73
N ALA A 77 -12.85 -5.09 9.80
CA ALA A 77 -14.28 -5.42 9.89
C ALA A 77 -15.14 -4.16 9.80
N GLY A 78 -14.72 -3.07 10.45
CA GLY A 78 -15.40 -1.77 10.35
C GLY A 78 -15.57 -1.29 8.91
N VAL A 79 -14.58 -1.50 8.03
CA VAL A 79 -14.67 -1.17 6.60
C VAL A 79 -15.74 -1.99 5.88
N LEU A 80 -15.97 -3.25 6.30
CA LEU A 80 -16.98 -4.12 5.68
C LEU A 80 -18.40 -3.79 6.14
N PHE A 81 -18.58 -3.36 7.40
CA PHE A 81 -19.91 -3.10 7.98
C PHE A 81 -20.38 -1.66 7.77
N LEU A 82 -19.46 -0.71 7.70
CA LEU A 82 -19.80 0.68 7.42
C LEU A 82 -19.93 0.84 5.90
N ASN A 83 -21.10 1.28 5.45
CA ASN A 83 -21.41 1.47 4.02
C ASN A 83 -20.71 2.76 3.52
N ILE A 84 -19.39 2.71 3.49
CA ILE A 84 -18.49 3.84 3.22
C ILE A 84 -18.38 4.05 1.71
N ASP A 85 -18.38 5.32 1.29
CA ASP A 85 -18.17 5.74 -0.09
C ASP A 85 -16.87 5.15 -0.69
N SER A 86 -16.88 4.87 -2.00
CA SER A 86 -15.82 4.14 -2.71
C SER A 86 -14.43 4.76 -2.54
N ALA A 87 -14.32 6.09 -2.48
CA ALA A 87 -13.06 6.81 -2.26
C ALA A 87 -12.48 6.56 -0.86
N TYR A 88 -13.33 6.56 0.16
CA TYR A 88 -12.91 6.34 1.55
C TYR A 88 -12.64 4.86 1.84
N LYS A 89 -13.27 3.95 1.09
CA LYS A 89 -13.00 2.51 1.17
C LYS A 89 -11.55 2.17 0.82
N ALA A 90 -11.02 2.73 -0.27
CA ALA A 90 -9.63 2.51 -0.68
C ALA A 90 -8.64 3.01 0.39
N VAL A 91 -8.92 4.18 0.99
CA VAL A 91 -8.12 4.73 2.09
C VAL A 91 -8.19 3.83 3.32
N ALA A 92 -9.39 3.34 3.66
CA ALA A 92 -9.58 2.48 4.83
C ALA A 92 -8.93 1.10 4.67
N GLU A 93 -8.93 0.53 3.46
CA GLU A 93 -8.19 -0.69 3.13
C GLU A 93 -6.68 -0.48 3.27
N LEU A 94 -6.15 0.66 2.78
CA LEU A 94 -4.74 1.01 2.91
C LEU A 94 -4.33 1.21 4.37
N ILE A 95 -5.18 1.85 5.19
CA ILE A 95 -4.97 1.99 6.63
C ILE A 95 -4.95 0.61 7.31
N SER A 96 -5.90 -0.27 6.97
CA SER A 96 -5.97 -1.62 7.55
C SER A 96 -4.72 -2.44 7.22
N LEU A 97 -4.25 -2.33 5.98
CA LEU A 97 -3.01 -2.96 5.54
C LEU A 97 -1.80 -2.37 6.28
N ALA A 98 -1.72 -1.04 6.42
CA ALA A 98 -0.66 -0.38 7.16
C ALA A 98 -0.64 -0.81 8.64
N LEU A 99 -1.80 -0.94 9.28
CA LEU A 99 -1.94 -1.45 10.65
C LEU A 99 -1.46 -2.89 10.79
N PHE A 100 -1.76 -3.76 9.81
CA PHE A 100 -1.23 -5.13 9.78
C PHE A 100 0.30 -5.15 9.73
N TYR A 101 0.92 -4.41 8.81
CA TYR A 101 2.38 -4.37 8.69
C TYR A 101 3.03 -3.69 9.90
N PHE A 102 2.38 -2.69 10.49
CA PHE A 102 2.81 -2.06 11.72
C PHE A 102 2.79 -3.03 12.90
N TYR A 103 1.72 -3.81 13.04
CA TYR A 103 1.65 -4.89 14.02
C TYR A 103 2.80 -5.90 13.81
N CYS A 104 3.04 -6.34 12.58
CA CYS A 104 4.16 -7.24 12.27
C CYS A 104 5.52 -6.64 12.63
N PHE A 105 5.70 -5.34 12.43
CA PHE A 105 6.92 -4.62 12.81
C PHE A 105 7.12 -4.58 14.33
N ILE A 106 6.07 -4.26 15.09
CA ILE A 106 6.11 -4.30 16.55
C ILE A 106 6.41 -5.72 17.02
N LEU A 107 5.73 -6.73 16.47
CA LEU A 107 5.95 -8.13 16.81
C LEU A 107 7.41 -8.54 16.57
N ARG A 108 8.01 -8.10 15.46
CA ARG A 108 9.43 -8.34 15.16
C ARG A 108 10.37 -7.74 16.20
N LEU A 109 10.03 -6.59 16.78
CA LEU A 109 10.81 -5.99 17.87
C LEU A 109 10.62 -6.78 19.16
N ALA A 110 9.37 -7.12 19.49
CA ALA A 110 9.05 -7.87 20.71
C ALA A 110 9.66 -9.27 20.73
N ILE A 111 9.68 -9.98 19.60
CA ILE A 111 10.30 -11.31 19.48
C ILE A 111 11.80 -11.28 19.83
N LYS A 112 12.51 -10.16 19.61
CA LYS A 112 13.93 -10.07 20.00
C LYS A 112 14.13 -10.09 21.51
N ASP A 113 13.11 -9.72 22.28
CA ASP A 113 13.12 -9.66 23.73
C ASP A 113 12.44 -10.88 24.38
N TRP A 114 11.90 -11.82 23.59
CA TRP A 114 11.26 -13.06 24.08
C TRP A 114 12.26 -14.21 24.19
#